data_AF-A0AAU7XDZ7-F1
#
_entry.id   AF-A0AAU7XDZ7-F1
#
_cell.length_a   1.000
_cell.length_b   1.000
_cell.length_c   1.000
_cell.angle_alpha   90.00
_cell.angle_beta   90.00
_cell.angle_gamma   90.00
#
_symmetry.space_group_name_H-M   'P 1'
#
loop_
_entity.id
_entity.type
_entity.pdbx_description
1 polymer ?
#
loop_
_entity_poly.entity_id
_entity_poly.type
_entity_poly.pdbx_seq_one_letter_code
_entity_poly.pdbx_strand_id
1 'polypeptide(L)'
;MGVAPAFAAELGADDIRRELIGPTIHWWAEDQRFHGEVVFDPSGRAAIASDDPQTLDEGSWRFAGDQLCTTWQRARGGLEKCYRVRKIASNQYATTGGNVFEILAPGS
;
A
#
# COMPACT_ATOMS: atom_id res chain seq x y z
N MET A 1 30.54 15.45 12.23
CA MET A 1 29.90 14.16 11.86
C MET A 1 28.46 14.49 11.55
N GLY A 2 28.08 14.44 10.28
CA GLY A 2 26.72 14.82 9.85
C GLY A 2 25.73 13.73 10.24
N VAL A 3 24.67 14.11 10.95
CA VAL A 3 23.53 13.23 11.19
C VAL A 3 22.85 13.08 9.83
N ALA A 4 22.95 11.90 9.21
CA ALA A 4 22.15 11.58 8.04
C ALA A 4 20.67 11.76 8.44
N PRO A 5 19.84 12.45 7.63
CA PRO A 5 18.41 12.42 7.88
C PRO A 5 18.03 10.93 7.91
N ALA A 6 17.40 10.50 9.00
CA ALA A 6 16.80 9.19 9.06
C ALA A 6 15.69 9.19 8.00
N PHE A 7 16.04 8.86 6.76
CA PHE A 7 15.07 8.39 5.79
C PHE A 7 14.46 7.17 6.46
N ALA A 8 13.23 7.36 6.96
CA ALA A 8 12.25 6.30 7.17
C ALA A 8 12.56 5.15 6.20
N ALA A 9 13.18 4.09 6.71
CA ALA A 9 13.87 3.12 5.87
C ALA A 9 12.92 2.56 4.82
N GLU A 10 13.38 2.47 3.57
CA GLU A 10 12.64 1.71 2.55
C GLU A 10 12.50 0.28 3.06
N LEU A 11 11.26 -0.23 3.02
CA LEU A 11 10.97 -1.59 3.45
C LEU A 11 11.36 -2.57 2.37
N GLY A 12 12.00 -3.66 2.78
CA GLY A 12 12.21 -4.82 1.91
C GLY A 12 10.93 -5.61 1.71
N ALA A 13 10.95 -6.54 0.74
CA ALA A 13 9.78 -7.38 0.43
C ALA A 13 9.24 -8.17 1.64
N ASP A 14 10.12 -8.66 2.52
CA ASP A 14 9.72 -9.41 3.72
C ASP A 14 8.99 -8.54 4.74
N ASP A 15 9.40 -7.29 4.91
CA ASP A 15 8.74 -6.36 5.83
C ASP A 15 7.41 -5.89 5.24
N ILE A 16 7.36 -5.60 3.94
CA ILE A 16 6.09 -5.30 3.25
C ILE A 16 5.14 -6.49 3.40
N ARG A 17 5.63 -7.73 3.23
CA ARG A 17 4.83 -8.93 3.40
C ARG A 17 4.24 -9.05 4.79
N ARG A 18 5.06 -8.85 5.82
CA ARG A 18 4.67 -8.99 7.23
C ARG A 18 3.64 -7.95 7.65
N GLU A 19 3.80 -6.72 7.16
CA GLU A 19 3.03 -5.57 7.66
C GLU A 19 1.78 -5.29 6.83
N LEU A 20 1.83 -5.49 5.50
CA LEU A 20 0.77 -5.06 4.58
C LEU A 20 -0.08 -6.19 4.01
N ILE A 21 0.31 -7.46 4.14
CA ILE A 21 -0.41 -8.59 3.54
C ILE A 21 -1.29 -9.26 4.59
N GLY A 22 -2.59 -9.30 4.34
CA GLY A 22 -3.60 -9.82 5.26
C GLY A 22 -4.48 -8.78 5.98
N PRO A 23 -3.94 -7.67 6.55
CA PRO A 23 -4.77 -6.71 7.27
C PRO A 23 -5.56 -5.81 6.31
N THR A 24 -6.61 -5.20 6.84
CA THR A 24 -7.29 -4.07 6.19
C THR A 24 -6.46 -2.81 6.38
N ILE A 25 -6.19 -2.13 5.27
CA ILE A 25 -5.36 -0.94 5.23
C ILE A 25 -6.22 0.25 4.84
N HIS A 26 -6.21 1.29 5.66
CA HIS A 26 -6.71 2.60 5.24
C HIS A 26 -5.68 3.27 4.36
N TRP A 27 -6.08 3.72 3.19
CA TRP A 27 -5.20 4.43 2.27
C TRP A 27 -5.74 5.82 1.97
N TRP A 28 -4.84 6.75 1.71
CA TRP A 28 -5.19 8.06 1.16
C TRP A 28 -4.10 8.57 0.22
N ALA A 29 -4.50 9.38 -0.75
CA ALA A 29 -3.56 10.15 -1.57
C ALA A 29 -2.91 11.24 -0.70
N GLU A 30 -1.65 11.59 -0.95
CA GLU A 30 -0.92 12.63 -0.20
C GLU A 30 -1.62 14.00 -0.24
N ASP A 31 -2.41 14.25 -1.29
CA ASP A 31 -3.26 15.45 -1.45
C ASP A 31 -4.64 15.34 -0.78
N GLN A 32 -4.90 14.23 -0.07
CA GLN A 32 -6.14 13.88 0.63
C GLN A 32 -7.41 13.85 -0.26
N ARG A 33 -7.27 13.88 -1.59
CA ARG A 33 -8.43 13.88 -2.50
C ARG A 33 -9.13 12.54 -2.54
N PHE A 34 -8.40 11.46 -2.33
CA PHE A 34 -8.91 10.10 -2.32
C PHE A 34 -8.48 9.39 -1.05
N HIS A 35 -9.40 8.63 -0.49
CA HIS A 35 -9.16 7.78 0.67
C HIS A 35 -10.12 6.59 0.64
N GLY A 36 -9.75 5.53 1.34
CA GLY A 36 -10.61 4.39 1.60
C GLY A 36 -9.82 3.19 2.07
N GLU A 37 -10.21 1.99 1.65
CA GLU A 37 -9.65 0.75 2.16
C GLU A 37 -8.99 -0.08 1.06
N VAL A 38 -7.89 -0.75 1.40
CA VAL A 38 -7.22 -1.72 0.53
C VAL A 38 -6.86 -2.96 1.32
N VAL A 39 -7.01 -4.12 0.70
CA VAL A 39 -6.63 -5.41 1.25
C VAL A 39 -5.74 -6.12 0.24
N PHE A 40 -4.57 -6.56 0.68
CA PHE A 40 -3.68 -7.44 -0.07
C PHE A 40 -3.75 -8.84 0.53
N ASP A 41 -4.43 -9.75 -0.16
CA ASP A 41 -4.66 -11.12 0.30
C ASP A 41 -3.41 -12.01 0.07
N PRO A 42 -3.05 -12.93 0.99
CA PRO A 42 -1.90 -13.83 0.85
C PRO A 42 -1.86 -14.68 -0.43
N SER A 43 -2.99 -14.89 -1.12
CA SER A 43 -3.05 -15.61 -2.40
C SER A 43 -2.54 -14.80 -3.60
N GLY A 44 -2.20 -13.51 -3.40
CA GLY A 44 -1.79 -12.60 -4.48
C GLY A 44 -2.96 -11.81 -5.08
N ARG A 45 -4.15 -11.86 -4.48
CA ARG A 45 -5.30 -11.03 -4.86
C ARG A 45 -5.30 -9.72 -4.06
N ALA A 46 -5.82 -8.66 -4.67
CA ALA A 46 -5.98 -7.37 -4.01
C ALA A 46 -7.39 -6.84 -4.24
N ALA A 47 -7.93 -6.13 -3.25
CA ALA A 47 -9.18 -5.38 -3.37
C ALA A 47 -8.95 -3.96 -2.85
N ILE A 48 -9.50 -2.96 -3.53
CA ILE A 48 -9.42 -1.56 -3.13
C ILE A 48 -10.79 -0.91 -3.28
N ALA A 49 -11.17 -0.11 -2.28
CA ALA A 49 -12.33 0.75 -2.30
C ALA A 49 -11.90 2.16 -1.89
N SER A 50 -12.51 3.18 -2.47
CA SER A 50 -12.55 4.50 -1.83
C SER A 50 -13.87 4.66 -1.06
N ASP A 51 -13.99 5.71 -0.26
CA ASP A 51 -15.24 6.01 0.48
C ASP A 51 -16.47 6.16 -0.43
N ASP A 52 -16.27 6.36 -1.74
CA ASP A 52 -17.32 6.15 -2.73
C ASP A 52 -17.44 4.65 -3.09
N PRO A 53 -18.53 3.96 -2.73
CA PRO A 53 -18.70 2.53 -2.98
C PRO A 53 -18.73 2.17 -4.48
N GLN A 54 -18.90 3.12 -5.40
CA GLN A 54 -18.81 2.87 -6.84
C GLN A 54 -17.38 2.63 -7.33
N THR A 55 -16.39 2.91 -6.49
CA THR A 55 -14.95 2.83 -6.83
C THR A 55 -14.30 1.51 -6.44
N LEU A 56 -15.09 0.52 -6.01
CA LEU A 56 -14.58 -0.83 -5.75
C LEU A 56 -13.87 -1.37 -6.99
N ASP A 57 -12.65 -1.83 -6.78
CA ASP A 57 -11.82 -2.44 -7.79
C ASP A 57 -11.06 -3.63 -7.20
N GLU A 58 -10.85 -4.63 -8.04
CA GLU A 58 -10.19 -5.87 -7.67
C GLU A 58 -9.00 -6.09 -8.58
N GLY A 59 -8.07 -6.93 -8.12
CA GLY A 59 -6.88 -7.17 -8.89
C GLY A 59 -5.93 -8.15 -8.25
N SER A 60 -4.66 -8.00 -8.59
CA SER A 60 -3.58 -8.83 -8.08
C SER A 60 -2.41 -7.98 -7.60
N TRP A 61 -1.63 -8.57 -6.71
CA TRP A 61 -0.37 -8.01 -6.28
C TRP A 61 0.74 -9.04 -6.36
N ARG A 62 1.97 -8.56 -6.52
CA ARG A 62 3.19 -9.38 -6.43
C ARG A 62 4.36 -8.54 -5.95
N PHE A 63 5.43 -9.20 -5.55
CA PHE A 63 6.72 -8.55 -5.34
C PHE A 63 7.57 -8.61 -6.61
N ALA A 64 8.29 -7.53 -6.88
CA ALA A 64 9.37 -7.46 -7.87
C ALA A 64 10.60 -6.85 -7.20
N GLY A 65 11.48 -7.71 -6.66
CA GLY A 65 12.49 -7.28 -5.69
C GLY A 65 11.80 -6.68 -4.46
N ASP A 66 12.25 -5.51 -4.01
CA ASP A 66 11.69 -4.77 -2.87
C ASP A 66 10.50 -3.86 -3.23
N GLN A 67 9.89 -4.06 -4.39
CA GLN A 67 8.73 -3.30 -4.83
C GLN A 67 7.45 -4.11 -4.69
N LEU A 68 6.40 -3.48 -4.17
CA LEU A 68 5.03 -3.98 -4.23
C LEU A 68 4.43 -3.56 -5.58
N CYS A 69 4.09 -4.51 -6.42
CA CYS A 69 3.44 -4.28 -7.71
C CYS A 69 1.97 -4.63 -7.61
N THR A 70 1.08 -3.75 -8.07
CA THR A 70 -0.36 -3.99 -8.10
C THR A 70 -0.91 -3.80 -9.51
N THR A 71 -1.81 -4.70 -9.88
CA THR A 71 -2.60 -4.65 -11.11
C THR A 71 -4.05 -4.61 -10.70
N TRP A 72 -4.79 -3.60 -11.14
CA TRP A 72 -6.21 -3.45 -10.84
C TRP A 72 -7.02 -3.60 -12.13
N GLN A 73 -8.23 -4.16 -12.06
CA GLN A 73 -9.03 -4.42 -13.24
C GLN A 73 -9.55 -3.14 -13.89
N ARG A 74 -10.01 -2.16 -13.10
CA ARG A 74 -10.58 -0.91 -13.62
C ARG A 74 -9.56 0.24 -13.60
N ALA A 75 -8.91 0.44 -12.47
CA ALA A 75 -7.91 1.47 -12.27
C ALA A 75 -6.69 1.19 -13.13
N ARG A 76 -6.16 2.25 -13.76
CA ARG A 76 -5.05 2.18 -14.72
C ARG A 76 -5.31 1.24 -15.91
N GLY A 77 -6.56 0.88 -16.20
CA GLY A 77 -6.92 0.03 -17.33
C GLY A 77 -6.23 -1.33 -17.34
N GLY A 78 -6.04 -1.96 -16.17
CA GLY A 78 -5.35 -3.25 -16.11
C GLY A 78 -3.83 -3.18 -16.09
N LEU A 79 -3.23 -1.98 -16.05
CA LEU A 79 -1.78 -1.84 -16.06
C LEU A 79 -1.18 -1.99 -14.66
N GLU A 80 -0.14 -2.82 -14.61
CA GLU A 80 0.69 -3.01 -13.43
C GLU A 80 1.42 -1.70 -13.08
N LYS A 81 1.49 -1.40 -11.78
CA LYS A 81 2.35 -0.34 -11.25
C LYS A 81 3.05 -0.83 -9.99
N CYS A 82 4.36 -0.60 -9.93
CA CYS A 82 5.20 -0.98 -8.80
C CYS A 82 5.55 0.23 -7.94
N TYR A 83 5.57 0.01 -6.63
CA TYR A 83 5.82 1.04 -5.63
C TYR A 83 6.90 0.57 -4.67
N ARG A 84 7.79 1.49 -4.28
CA ARG A 84 8.56 1.30 -3.05
C ARG A 84 7.74 1.79 -1.87
N VAL A 85 7.88 1.10 -0.75
CA VAL A 85 7.18 1.40 0.50
C VAL A 85 8.20 1.86 1.51
N ARG A 86 7.91 2.95 2.23
CA ARG A 86 8.73 3.44 3.35
C ARG A 86 7.86 3.58 4.59
N LYS A 87 8.40 3.21 5.76
CA LYS A 87 7.68 3.34 7.03
C LYS A 87 7.80 4.75 7.58
N ILE A 88 6.71 5.51 7.64
CA ILE A 88 6.71 6.92 8.08
C ILE A 88 6.24 7.11 9.54
N ALA A 89 5.47 6.15 10.08
CA ALA A 89 5.11 6.07 11.49
C ALA A 89 4.91 4.60 11.91
N SER A 90 4.55 4.34 13.16
CA SER A 90 4.41 2.96 13.70
C SER A 90 3.53 2.06 12.83
N ASN A 91 2.40 2.58 12.33
CA ASN A 91 1.45 1.86 11.49
C ASN A 91 1.21 2.54 10.14
N GLN A 92 2.02 3.54 9.78
CA GLN A 92 1.84 4.31 8.54
C GLN A 92 3.02 4.15 7.60
N TYR A 93 2.70 3.98 6.33
CA TYR A 93 3.62 3.61 5.26
C TYR A 93 3.35 4.47 4.04
N ALA A 94 4.35 5.17 3.51
CA ALA A 94 4.19 5.94 2.28
C ALA A 94 4.70 5.13 1.08
N THR A 95 4.03 5.29 -0.05
CA THR A 95 4.41 4.67 -1.32
C THR A 95 4.99 5.70 -2.28
N THR A 96 5.89 5.29 -3.17
CA THR A 96 6.34 6.15 -4.30
C THR A 96 5.22 6.49 -5.29
N GLY A 97 4.02 5.93 -5.09
CA GLY A 97 2.82 6.23 -5.87
C GLY A 97 2.08 7.49 -5.43
N GLY A 98 2.50 8.12 -4.33
CA GLY A 98 1.82 9.27 -3.73
C GLY A 98 0.63 8.87 -2.84
N ASN A 99 0.61 7.61 -2.37
CA ASN A 99 -0.39 7.13 -1.41
C ASN A 99 0.28 6.80 -0.09
N VAL A 100 -0.43 7.08 1.00
CA VAL A 100 -0.10 6.64 2.36
C VAL A 100 -1.05 5.50 2.72
N PHE A 101 -0.50 4.48 3.38
CA PHE A 101 -1.17 3.30 3.90
C PHE A 101 -1.05 3.29 5.41
N GLU A 102 -2.17 3.10 6.09
CA GLU A 102 -2.27 2.96 7.52
C GLU A 102 -2.89 1.60 7.85
N ILE A 103 -2.16 0.81 8.64
CA ILE A 103 -2.69 -0.44 9.15
C ILE A 103 -3.64 -0.10 10.29
N LEU A 104 -4.94 -0.33 10.05
CA LEU A 104 -5.87 -0.42 11.15
C LEU A 104 -5.47 -1.66 11.94
N ALA A 105 -5.01 -1.47 13.18
CA ALA A 105 -4.60 -2.58 14.02
C ALA A 105 -5.68 -3.68 13.97
N PRO A 106 -5.29 -4.97 13.90
CA PRO A 106 -6.28 -6.04 14.01
C PRO A 106 -7.03 -5.79 15.32
N GLY A 107 -8.36 -5.70 15.24
CA GLY A 107 -9.22 -5.47 16.40
C GLY A 107 -8.77 -6.39 17.53
N SER A 108 -8.38 -5.74 18.63
CA SER A 108 -8.03 -6.36 19.92
C SER A 108 -9.06 -7.38 20.39
#